data_AF-A0A2H9MQP1-F1
#
_entry.id   AF-A0A2H9MQP1-F1
#
_cell.length_a   1.000
_cell.length_b   1.000
_cell.length_c   1.000
_cell.angle_alpha   90.00
_cell.angle_beta   90.00
_cell.angle_gamma   90.00
#
_symmetry.space_group_name_H-M   'P 1'
#
loop_
_entity.id
_entity.type
_entity.pdbx_description
1 polymer ?
#
loop_
_entity_poly.entity_id
_entity_poly.type
_entity_poly.pdbx_seq_one_letter_code
_entity_poly.pdbx_strand_id
1 'polypeptide(L)'
;MEKITIDEFKKRLIDLCVRSNLEYLPRKIKDKRILFKSIVSTLEPGKEYSEKEINDKLKLWLEKVNQNAGINHVILRRSLIDEGYLVRKINGSEYYVNISDLVKNLFESGIEKVNVFEIIDKARQEIEDRRKKYMVF
;
A
#
# COMPACT_ATOMS: atom_id res chain seq x y z
N MET A 1 -11.77 -8.83 -16.96
CA MET A 1 -10.90 -8.85 -15.77
C MET A 1 -11.79 -8.61 -14.57
N GLU A 2 -11.73 -9.48 -13.56
CA GLU A 2 -12.52 -9.35 -12.34
C GLU A 2 -11.95 -8.23 -11.46
N LYS A 3 -12.82 -7.36 -10.92
CA LYS A 3 -12.44 -6.28 -10.02
C LYS A 3 -12.03 -6.86 -8.67
N ILE A 4 -11.03 -6.27 -8.03
CA ILE A 4 -10.63 -6.64 -6.66
C ILE A 4 -11.69 -6.07 -5.70
N THR A 5 -12.34 -6.95 -4.93
CA THR A 5 -13.37 -6.55 -3.96
C THR A 5 -12.75 -5.94 -2.70
N ILE A 6 -13.55 -5.22 -1.91
CA ILE A 6 -13.11 -4.64 -0.64
C ILE A 6 -12.59 -5.74 0.32
N ASP A 7 -13.28 -6.88 0.39
CA ASP A 7 -12.87 -7.98 1.25
C ASP A 7 -11.60 -8.68 0.77
N GLU A 8 -11.46 -8.91 -0.56
CA GLU A 8 -10.22 -9.43 -1.14
C GLU A 8 -9.05 -8.46 -0.87
N PHE A 9 -9.27 -7.17 -1.07
CA PHE A 9 -8.29 -6.12 -0.80
C PHE A 9 -7.80 -6.17 0.65
N LYS A 10 -8.72 -6.15 1.63
CA LYS A 10 -8.38 -6.19 3.06
C LYS A 10 -7.63 -7.46 3.43
N LYS A 11 -8.14 -8.62 3.03
CA LYS A 11 -7.54 -9.92 3.37
C LYS A 11 -6.12 -10.03 2.85
N ARG A 12 -5.91 -9.70 1.57
CA ARG A 12 -4.58 -9.81 0.94
C ARG A 12 -3.63 -8.74 1.46
N LEU A 13 -4.11 -7.53 1.76
CA LEU A 13 -3.29 -6.50 2.40
C LEU A 13 -2.74 -6.96 3.75
N ILE A 14 -3.58 -7.56 4.60
CA ILE A 14 -3.14 -8.13 5.89
C ILE A 14 -2.12 -9.25 5.67
N ASP A 15 -2.37 -10.17 4.75
CA ASP A 15 -1.46 -11.27 4.45
C ASP A 15 -0.08 -10.75 3.99
N LEU A 16 -0.06 -9.70 3.16
CA LEU A 16 1.17 -9.09 2.65
C LEU A 16 1.91 -8.30 3.72
N CYS A 17 1.25 -7.38 4.42
CA CYS A 17 1.90 -6.42 5.30
C CYS A 17 2.17 -6.95 6.71
N VAL A 18 1.30 -7.83 7.22
CA VAL A 18 1.34 -8.27 8.63
C VAL A 18 1.87 -9.69 8.76
N ARG A 19 1.43 -10.60 7.89
CA ARG A 19 1.80 -12.03 7.99
C ARG A 19 3.08 -12.36 7.20
N SER A 20 3.44 -11.52 6.24
CA SER A 20 4.65 -11.68 5.43
C SER A 20 5.63 -10.53 5.72
N ASN A 21 6.93 -10.77 5.61
CA ASN A 21 7.96 -9.77 5.91
C ASN A 21 8.20 -8.73 4.80
N LEU A 22 7.40 -8.72 3.72
CA LEU A 22 7.61 -7.85 2.53
C LEU A 22 9.10 -7.71 2.14
N GLU A 23 9.83 -8.82 2.12
CA GLU A 23 11.26 -8.82 1.80
C GLU A 23 11.50 -8.31 0.37
N TYR A 24 10.58 -8.67 -0.53
CA TYR A 24 10.55 -8.23 -1.93
C TYR A 24 9.14 -7.80 -2.32
N LEU A 25 9.02 -7.09 -3.45
CA LEU A 25 7.73 -6.79 -4.04
C LEU A 25 6.97 -8.08 -4.40
N PRO A 26 5.64 -8.11 -4.21
CA PRO A 26 4.83 -9.27 -4.57
C PRO A 26 4.97 -9.61 -6.06
N ARG A 27 5.25 -10.89 -6.36
CA ARG A 27 5.35 -11.39 -7.74
C ARG A 27 3.97 -11.50 -8.41
N LYS A 28 2.92 -11.78 -7.63
CA LYS A 28 1.56 -11.90 -8.13
C LYS A 28 1.03 -10.51 -8.48
N ILE A 29 0.58 -10.33 -9.72
CA ILE A 29 0.06 -9.05 -10.23
C ILE A 29 -1.06 -8.49 -9.34
N LYS A 30 -2.01 -9.34 -8.91
CA LYS A 30 -3.09 -8.90 -8.00
C LYS A 30 -2.56 -8.36 -6.67
N ASP A 31 -1.63 -9.08 -6.04
CA ASP A 31 -1.05 -8.68 -4.75
C ASP A 31 -0.25 -7.39 -4.89
N LYS A 32 0.47 -7.23 -6.00
CA LYS A 32 1.19 -6.00 -6.33
C LYS A 32 0.23 -4.81 -6.50
N ARG A 33 -0.89 -5.00 -7.21
CA ARG A 33 -1.94 -3.99 -7.36
C ARG A 33 -2.55 -3.59 -6.02
N ILE A 34 -2.83 -4.55 -5.14
CA ILE A 34 -3.36 -4.30 -3.78
C ILE A 34 -2.37 -3.48 -2.97
N LEU A 35 -1.09 -3.87 -2.99
CA LEU A 35 -0.01 -3.14 -2.33
C LEU A 35 0.05 -1.69 -2.82
N PHE A 36 0.13 -1.46 -4.13
CA PHE A 36 0.25 -0.12 -4.69
C PHE A 36 -1.00 0.73 -4.46
N LYS A 37 -2.19 0.13 -4.58
CA LYS A 37 -3.44 0.80 -4.26
C LYS A 37 -3.47 1.22 -2.79
N SER A 38 -3.01 0.38 -1.87
CA SER A 38 -2.93 0.72 -0.45
C SER A 38 -1.99 1.89 -0.18
N ILE A 39 -0.89 2.02 -0.92
CA ILE A 39 0.03 3.15 -0.80
C ILE A 39 -0.65 4.43 -1.29
N VAL A 40 -1.20 4.45 -2.51
CA VAL A 40 -1.80 5.68 -3.07
C VAL A 40 -3.07 6.12 -2.33
N SER A 41 -3.79 5.20 -1.69
CA SER A 41 -4.92 5.55 -0.81
C SER A 41 -4.49 6.34 0.44
N THR A 42 -3.20 6.34 0.80
CA THR A 42 -2.65 7.16 1.89
C THR A 42 -2.10 8.51 1.42
N LEU A 43 -2.07 8.74 0.12
CA LEU A 43 -1.67 10.00 -0.50
C LEU A 43 -2.91 10.84 -0.81
N GLU A 44 -2.72 12.15 -0.89
CA GLU A 44 -3.78 13.10 -1.20
C GLU A 44 -3.96 13.17 -2.73
N PRO A 45 -5.14 12.81 -3.26
CA PRO A 45 -5.40 12.93 -4.69
C PRO A 45 -5.32 14.39 -5.15
N GLY A 46 -4.70 14.63 -6.31
CA GLY A 46 -4.56 15.99 -6.87
C GLY A 46 -3.47 16.85 -6.23
N LYS A 47 -2.81 16.38 -5.17
CA LYS A 47 -1.64 17.05 -4.60
C LYS A 47 -0.39 16.71 -5.40
N GLU A 48 0.42 17.74 -5.62
CA GLU A 48 1.76 17.60 -6.15
C GLU A 48 2.75 17.50 -4.99
N TYR A 49 3.59 16.47 -5.03
CA TYR A 49 4.61 16.19 -4.04
C TYR A 49 5.98 16.40 -4.67
N SER A 50 6.88 17.08 -3.98
CA SER A 50 8.30 17.02 -4.30
C SER A 50 8.86 15.61 -4.10
N GLU A 51 10.04 15.33 -4.66
CA GLU A 51 10.77 14.08 -4.41
C GLU A 51 10.96 13.79 -2.91
N LYS A 52 11.26 14.83 -2.13
CA LYS A 52 11.45 14.69 -0.68
C LYS A 52 10.15 14.29 0.00
N GLU A 53 9.06 14.99 -0.28
CA GLU A 53 7.76 14.70 0.33
C GLU A 53 7.24 13.31 -0.02
N ILE A 54 7.34 12.88 -1.30
CA ILE A 54 6.90 11.55 -1.68
C ILE A 54 7.77 10.47 -1.01
N ASN A 55 9.07 10.68 -0.90
CA ASN A 55 9.96 9.75 -0.21
C ASN A 55 9.60 9.64 1.27
N ASP A 56 9.31 10.75 1.94
CA ASP A 56 8.93 10.76 3.35
C ASP A 56 7.56 10.09 3.58
N LYS A 57 6.59 10.30 2.68
CA LYS A 57 5.30 9.58 2.72
C LYS A 57 5.48 8.07 2.55
N LEU A 58 6.34 7.63 1.62
CA LEU A 58 6.60 6.22 1.37
C LEU A 58 7.37 5.56 2.54
N LYS A 59 8.31 6.27 3.17
CA LYS A 59 8.98 5.82 4.39
C LYS A 59 7.98 5.64 5.54
N LEU A 60 7.16 6.65 5.79
CA LEU A 60 6.14 6.58 6.84
C LEU A 60 5.13 5.47 6.57
N TRP A 61 4.76 5.25 5.31
CA TRP A 61 3.92 4.12 4.94
C TRP A 61 4.59 2.79 5.28
N LEU A 62 5.84 2.57 4.88
CA LEU A 62 6.62 1.37 5.22
C LEU A 62 6.73 1.15 6.73
N GLU A 63 7.10 2.18 7.49
CA GLU A 63 7.23 2.12 8.95
C GLU A 63 5.91 1.72 9.62
N LYS A 64 4.78 2.24 9.15
CA LYS A 64 3.46 1.89 9.68
C LYS A 64 3.03 0.50 9.28
N VAL A 65 3.23 0.09 8.03
CA VAL A 65 2.67 -1.17 7.51
C VAL A 65 3.54 -2.39 7.75
N ASN A 66 4.87 -2.23 7.74
CA ASN A 66 5.83 -3.30 8.00
C ASN A 66 7.23 -2.73 8.26
N GLN A 67 7.61 -2.62 9.55
CA GLN A 67 8.92 -2.10 9.97
C GLN A 67 10.11 -2.94 9.52
N ASN A 68 9.88 -4.23 9.24
CA ASN A 68 10.93 -5.19 8.84
C ASN A 68 10.91 -5.45 7.32
N ALA A 69 10.27 -4.58 6.54
CA ALA A 69 10.22 -4.72 5.09
C ALA A 69 11.63 -4.68 4.49
N GLY A 70 11.94 -5.64 3.62
CA GLY A 70 13.19 -5.67 2.86
C GLY A 70 13.22 -4.69 1.68
N ILE A 71 12.06 -4.11 1.34
CA ILE A 71 11.92 -3.09 0.30
C ILE A 71 12.06 -1.68 0.87
N ASN A 72 12.66 -0.77 0.11
CA ASN A 72 12.83 0.62 0.50
C ASN A 72 11.92 1.58 -0.29
N HIS A 73 11.80 2.81 0.20
CA HIS A 73 10.98 3.86 -0.40
C HIS A 73 11.38 4.20 -1.85
N VAL A 74 12.66 4.01 -2.23
CA VAL A 74 13.14 4.27 -3.60
C VAL A 74 12.60 3.22 -4.58
N ILE A 75 12.66 1.94 -4.20
CA ILE A 75 12.09 0.83 -4.98
C ILE A 75 10.57 1.02 -5.11
N LEU A 76 9.89 1.37 -4.02
CA LEU A 76 8.45 1.65 -4.05
C LEU A 76 8.11 2.78 -5.01
N ARG A 77 8.80 3.92 -4.91
CA ARG A 77 8.54 5.08 -5.78
C ARG A 77 8.70 4.74 -7.26
N ARG A 78 9.80 4.08 -7.63
CA ARG A 78 10.04 3.64 -9.01
C ARG A 78 8.96 2.69 -9.49
N SER A 79 8.63 1.68 -8.69
CA SER A 79 7.62 0.68 -9.07
C SER A 79 6.22 1.27 -9.20
N LEU A 80 5.87 2.25 -8.37
CA LEU A 80 4.61 2.99 -8.48
C LEU A 80 4.52 3.79 -9.78
N ILE A 81 5.64 4.33 -10.26
CA ILE A 81 5.70 5.04 -11.55
C ILE A 81 5.61 4.04 -12.70
N ASP A 82 6.43 2.99 -12.67
CA ASP A 82 6.49 1.96 -13.71
C ASP A 82 5.12 1.29 -13.92
N GLU A 83 4.34 1.14 -12.84
CA GLU A 83 3.01 0.51 -12.88
C GLU A 83 1.87 1.54 -12.97
N GLY A 84 2.22 2.83 -13.13
CA GLY A 84 1.28 3.89 -13.45
C GLY A 84 0.40 4.36 -12.29
N TYR A 85 0.76 4.11 -11.04
CA TYR A 85 0.06 4.60 -9.84
C TYR A 85 0.54 6.00 -9.40
N LEU A 86 1.80 6.33 -9.68
CA LEU A 86 2.35 7.68 -9.55
C LEU A 86 2.76 8.19 -10.92
N VAL A 87 2.56 9.48 -11.16
CA VAL A 87 3.08 10.16 -12.34
C VAL A 87 4.15 11.14 -11.89
N ARG A 88 5.25 11.18 -12.63
CA ARG A 88 6.32 12.17 -12.47
C ARG A 88 6.17 13.23 -13.57
N LYS A 89 6.20 14.52 -13.21
CA LYS A 89 6.22 15.59 -14.22
C LYS A 89 7.49 15.51 -15.09
N ILE A 90 7.41 16.02 -16.32
CA ILE A 90 8.49 15.98 -17.32
C ILE A 90 9.75 16.70 -16.84
N ASN A 91 9.59 17.79 -16.09
CA ASN A 91 10.69 18.53 -15.45
C ASN A 91 11.34 17.76 -14.27
N GLY A 92 10.78 16.60 -13.90
CA GLY A 92 11.32 15.68 -12.92
C GLY A 92 11.19 16.11 -11.46
N SER A 93 10.56 17.26 -11.17
CA SER A 93 10.52 17.88 -9.85
C SER A 93 9.37 17.40 -8.97
N GLU A 94 8.27 16.96 -9.57
CA GLU A 94 7.01 16.72 -8.87
C GLU A 94 6.39 15.37 -9.23
N TYR A 95 5.66 14.81 -8.25
CA TYR A 95 4.98 13.53 -8.27
C TYR A 95 3.52 13.72 -7.87
N TYR A 96 2.61 13.03 -8.52
CA TYR A 96 1.19 13.04 -8.15
C TYR A 96 0.56 11.67 -8.39
N VAL A 97 -0.53 11.40 -7.67
CA VAL A 97 -1.27 10.14 -7.81
C VAL A 97 -1.97 10.09 -9.16
N ASN A 98 -1.80 8.98 -9.89
CA ASN A 98 -2.55 8.74 -11.10
C ASN A 98 -4.01 8.41 -10.78
N ILE A 99 -4.92 9.29 -11.18
CA ILE A 99 -6.37 9.14 -11.01
C ILE A 99 -7.08 8.59 -12.25
N SER A 100 -6.34 8.01 -13.20
CA SER A 100 -6.90 7.44 -14.43
C SER A 100 -7.93 6.35 -14.15
N ASP A 101 -8.93 6.27 -15.04
CA ASP A 101 -10.00 5.28 -14.95
C ASP A 101 -9.47 3.84 -15.12
N LEU A 102 -8.33 3.66 -15.78
CA LEU A 102 -7.65 2.37 -15.87
C LEU A 102 -7.30 1.82 -14.48
N VAL A 103 -6.73 2.64 -13.59
CA VAL A 103 -6.38 2.22 -12.23
C VAL A 103 -7.63 2.08 -11.37
N LYS A 104 -8.61 2.99 -11.51
CA LYS A 104 -9.89 2.93 -10.76
C LYS A 104 -10.70 1.68 -11.09
N ASN A 105 -10.77 1.29 -12.36
CA ASN A 105 -11.58 0.16 -12.82
C ASN A 105 -11.03 -1.21 -12.37
N LEU A 106 -9.83 -1.28 -11.80
CA LEU A 106 -9.28 -2.51 -11.22
C LEU A 106 -9.89 -2.86 -9.86
N PHE A 107 -10.55 -1.92 -9.21
CA PHE A 107 -11.00 -2.00 -7.82
C PHE A 107 -12.52 -1.79 -7.72
N GLU A 108 -13.13 -2.44 -6.74
CA GLU A 108 -14.50 -2.16 -6.35
C GLU A 108 -14.65 -0.72 -5.82
N SER A 109 -15.77 -0.08 -6.16
CA SER A 109 -16.11 1.25 -5.67
C SER A 109 -16.20 1.24 -4.14
N GLY A 110 -15.47 2.16 -3.49
CA GLY A 110 -15.44 2.25 -2.03
C GLY A 110 -14.12 1.80 -1.40
N ILE A 111 -13.22 1.16 -2.16
CA ILE A 111 -11.83 0.90 -1.70
C ILE A 111 -11.10 2.21 -1.35
N GLU A 112 -11.46 3.33 -1.99
CA GLU A 112 -10.94 4.66 -1.66
C GLU A 112 -11.18 5.08 -0.20
N LYS A 113 -12.28 4.59 0.41
CA LYS A 113 -12.69 4.94 1.77
C LYS A 113 -12.04 4.06 2.83
N VAL A 114 -11.27 3.06 2.40
CA VAL A 114 -10.66 2.09 3.29
C VAL A 114 -9.43 2.69 3.97
N ASN A 115 -9.46 2.79 5.30
CA ASN A 115 -8.30 3.22 6.07
C ASN A 115 -7.28 2.07 6.20
N VAL A 116 -6.23 2.14 5.39
CA VAL A 116 -5.15 1.14 5.32
C VAL A 116 -4.45 0.95 6.66
N PHE A 117 -4.17 2.04 7.39
CA PHE A 117 -3.47 1.96 8.66
C PHE A 117 -4.34 1.30 9.74
N GLU A 118 -5.63 1.66 9.82
CA GLU A 118 -6.55 1.03 10.78
C GLU A 118 -6.70 -0.49 10.55
N ILE A 119 -6.72 -0.94 9.30
CA ILE A 119 -6.79 -2.38 9.00
C ILE A 119 -5.56 -3.11 9.51
N ILE A 120 -4.38 -2.54 9.27
CA ILE A 120 -3.11 -3.16 9.65
C ILE A 120 -2.96 -3.15 11.17
N ASP A 121 -3.31 -2.05 11.82
CA ASP A 121 -3.25 -1.94 13.28
C ASP A 121 -4.19 -2.93 13.96
N LYS A 122 -5.45 -3.04 13.49
CA LYS A 122 -6.41 -4.05 13.98
C LYS A 122 -5.89 -5.47 13.79
N ALA A 123 -5.36 -5.78 12.61
CA ALA A 123 -4.83 -7.12 12.34
C ALA A 123 -3.63 -7.48 13.20
N ARG A 124 -2.76 -6.52 13.54
CA ARG A 124 -1.64 -6.72 14.48
C ARG A 124 -2.15 -6.97 15.90
N GLN A 125 -3.08 -6.15 16.38
CA GLN A 125 -3.70 -6.31 17.70
C GLN A 125 -4.34 -7.70 17.84
N GLU A 126 -5.10 -8.15 16.83
CA GLU A 126 -5.71 -9.49 16.85
C GLU A 126 -4.67 -10.62 16.93
N ILE A 127 -3.51 -10.49 16.28
CA ILE A 127 -2.44 -11.49 16.34
C ILE A 127 -1.78 -11.48 17.72
N GLU A 128 -1.52 -10.30 18.28
CA GLU A 128 -0.94 -10.14 19.61
C GLU A 128 -1.87 -10.68 20.71
N ASP A 129 -3.17 -10.38 20.64
CA ASP A 129 -4.17 -10.85 21.60
C ASP A 129 -4.31 -12.37 21.55
N ARG A 130 -4.28 -12.96 20.34
CA ARG A 130 -4.24 -14.42 20.18
C ARG A 130 -2.98 -15.00 20.81
N ARG A 131 -1.80 -14.42 20.58
CA ARG A 131 -0.54 -14.89 21.18
C ARG A 131 -0.60 -14.86 22.70
N LYS A 132 -1.08 -13.76 23.30
CA LYS A 132 -1.23 -13.62 24.76
C LYS A 132 -2.17 -14.69 25.32
N LYS A 133 -3.28 -14.99 24.65
CA LYS A 133 -4.23 -16.03 25.08
C LYS A 133 -3.63 -17.44 25.14
N TYR A 134 -2.61 -17.74 24.35
CA TYR A 134 -1.94 -19.06 24.32
C TYR A 134 -0.65 -19.13 25.15
N MET A 135 -0.09 -18.00 25.61
CA MET A 135 1.10 -17.96 26.48
C MET A 135 0.76 -17.88 27.98
N VAL A 136 -0.53 -17.88 28.35
CA VAL A 136 -0.98 -18.06 29.74
C VAL A 136 -1.20 -19.56 29.99
N PHE A 137 -0.11 -20.29 30.19
CA PHE A 137 -0.09 -21.64 30.76
C PHE A 137 1.20 -21.85 31.56
#